data_AF-A0A3M0XSX4-F1
#
_entry.id   AF-A0A3M0XSX4-F1
#
_cell.length_a   1.000
_cell.length_b   1.000
_cell.length_c   1.000
_cell.angle_alpha   90.00
_cell.angle_beta   90.00
_cell.angle_gamma   90.00
#
_symmetry.space_group_name_H-M   'P 1'
#
loop_
_entity.id
_entity.type
_entity.pdbx_description
1 polymer ?
#
loop_
_entity_poly.entity_id
_entity_poly.type
_entity_poly.pdbx_seq_one_letter_code
_entity_poly.pdbx_strand_id
1 'polypeptide(L)'
;LQALYDEPSRKDRRRRLLQRRLRIARWDRTQAWRAAASVLWIAPLWLAYMRDFFLQLGDPRWSRPLWLGLVAATAGLWAVAAWRGFVWEALRLRGLARRLAKALRSLGLAPASLRRAVANLPRAHLAEIKRLLAEDPLEARFELFESLLEAMRAAGYAGAIVVVDRVDEPVAVSGDPDRMRAFVWPLLNNKFLQMEGVGFKLLLPIELRHALMRESSAFFQEARLDKQALIEQLAWTGATLYDLCNARLRAAWAPDESKGGEQAPPTLVDLFDEDVHKQDLIDALEQMRQPRDAFKLLYQCMQEHCARVTNDAPVWRIPRHVLETVRRMQAERVQLLARGVRPA
;
A
#
# COMPACT_ATOMS: atom_id res chain seq x y z
N LEU A 1 6.60 15.57 0.52
CA LEU A 1 5.76 14.51 -0.09
C LEU A 1 6.49 13.63 -1.11
N GLN A 2 6.96 14.15 -2.25
CA GLN A 2 7.66 13.30 -3.24
C GLN A 2 8.86 12.53 -2.65
N ALA A 3 9.65 13.19 -1.80
CA ALA A 3 10.78 12.53 -1.13
C ALA A 3 10.38 11.30 -0.29
N LEU A 4 9.12 11.28 0.19
CA LEU A 4 8.57 10.30 1.13
C LEU A 4 7.74 9.22 0.43
N TYR A 5 6.90 9.57 -0.55
CA TYR A 5 5.94 8.65 -1.18
C TYR A 5 6.37 8.06 -2.53
N ASP A 6 7.43 8.57 -3.16
CA ASP A 6 7.81 8.14 -4.52
C ASP A 6 8.52 6.77 -4.52
N GLU A 7 8.21 5.96 -5.54
CA GLU A 7 8.68 4.59 -5.67
C GLU A 7 10.21 4.53 -5.88
N PRO A 8 10.96 3.65 -5.17
CA PRO A 8 12.42 3.63 -5.22
C PRO A 8 13.00 3.52 -6.65
N SER A 9 12.34 2.77 -7.52
CA SER A 9 12.78 2.44 -8.89
C SER A 9 12.69 3.62 -9.87
N ARG A 10 11.69 4.49 -9.72
CA ARG A 10 11.37 5.59 -10.67
C ARG A 10 11.62 6.99 -10.11
N LYS A 11 12.00 7.09 -8.84
CA LYS A 11 12.15 8.32 -8.07
C LYS A 11 13.00 9.39 -8.75
N ASP A 12 14.20 9.02 -9.21
CA ASP A 12 15.14 9.98 -9.77
C ASP A 12 14.65 10.56 -11.11
N ARG A 13 13.89 9.80 -11.91
CA ARG A 13 13.31 10.28 -13.18
C ARG A 13 12.09 11.17 -12.92
N ARG A 14 11.12 10.72 -12.11
CA ARG A 14 9.90 11.49 -11.81
C ARG A 14 10.24 12.80 -11.11
N ARG A 15 11.22 12.79 -10.20
CA ARG A 15 11.71 14.01 -9.55
C ARG A 15 12.26 15.04 -10.53
N ARG A 16 13.03 14.62 -11.53
CA ARG A 16 13.52 15.54 -12.57
C ARG A 16 12.38 16.15 -13.36
N LEU A 17 11.37 15.36 -13.71
CA LEU A 17 10.19 15.83 -14.43
C LEU A 17 9.38 16.82 -13.59
N LEU A 18 9.14 16.50 -12.32
CA LEU A 18 8.40 17.36 -11.40
C LEU A 18 9.15 18.67 -11.16
N GLN A 19 10.46 18.63 -10.91
CA GLN A 19 11.28 19.84 -10.75
C GLN A 19 11.27 20.73 -11.99
N ARG A 20 11.30 20.14 -13.19
CA ARG A 20 11.17 20.88 -14.45
C ARG A 20 9.81 21.55 -14.57
N ARG A 21 8.73 20.83 -14.24
CA ARG A 21 7.36 21.37 -14.27
C ARG A 21 7.15 22.49 -13.24
N LEU A 22 7.67 22.31 -12.04
CA LEU A 22 7.57 23.29 -10.94
C LEU A 22 8.62 24.42 -11.02
N ARG A 23 9.50 24.41 -12.04
CA ARG A 23 10.60 25.37 -12.24
C ARG A 23 11.48 25.57 -11.00
N ILE A 24 11.62 24.52 -10.17
CA ILE A 24 12.42 24.59 -8.95
C ILE A 24 13.90 24.53 -9.36
N ALA A 25 14.62 25.63 -9.14
CA ALA A 25 16.04 25.73 -9.43
C ALA A 25 16.84 24.69 -8.62
N ARG A 26 17.80 24.04 -9.27
CA ARG A 26 18.71 23.09 -8.63
C ARG A 26 19.82 23.83 -7.90
N TRP A 27 19.49 24.47 -6.78
CA TRP A 27 20.54 24.87 -5.86
C TRP A 27 20.92 23.68 -4.99
N ASP A 28 21.84 22.85 -5.48
CA ASP A 28 22.43 21.82 -4.64
C ASP A 28 23.30 22.52 -3.59
N ARG A 29 22.72 22.70 -2.41
CA ARG A 29 23.37 23.30 -1.24
C ARG A 29 24.71 22.65 -0.96
N THR A 30 24.88 21.38 -1.28
CA THR A 30 26.16 20.68 -1.12
C THR A 30 27.20 21.11 -2.15
N GLN A 31 26.80 21.50 -3.37
CA GLN A 31 27.70 22.08 -4.37
C GLN A 31 28.14 23.50 -3.99
N ALA A 32 27.23 24.33 -3.49
CA ALA A 32 27.59 25.67 -3.01
C ALA A 32 28.51 25.62 -1.80
N TRP A 33 28.28 24.69 -0.85
CA TRP A 33 29.20 24.47 0.26
C TRP A 33 30.53 23.85 -0.16
N ARG A 34 30.55 22.97 -1.18
CA ARG A 34 31.81 22.47 -1.76
C ARG A 34 32.60 23.58 -2.45
N ALA A 35 31.93 24.46 -3.20
CA ALA A 35 32.53 25.61 -3.84
C ALA A 35 33.07 26.62 -2.80
N ALA A 36 32.29 26.91 -1.76
CA ALA A 36 32.73 27.75 -0.65
C ALA A 36 33.91 27.13 0.11
N ALA A 37 33.86 25.82 0.37
CA ALA A 37 34.94 25.08 1.00
C ALA A 37 36.22 25.10 0.14
N SER A 38 36.11 24.93 -1.18
CA SER A 38 37.26 25.00 -2.09
C SER A 38 37.83 26.41 -2.20
N VAL A 39 36.98 27.45 -2.19
CA VAL A 39 37.43 28.85 -2.18
C VAL A 39 38.12 29.20 -0.86
N LEU A 40 37.65 28.66 0.27
CA LEU A 40 38.30 28.93 1.56
C LEU A 40 39.69 28.27 1.71
N TRP A 41 40.02 27.21 0.96
CA TRP A 41 41.38 26.67 0.92
C TRP A 41 42.40 27.65 0.31
N ILE A 42 41.92 28.68 -0.40
CA ILE A 42 42.76 29.75 -0.95
C ILE A 42 43.39 30.57 0.19
N ALA A 43 42.73 30.73 1.34
CA ALA A 43 43.25 31.52 2.45
C ALA A 43 44.56 30.97 3.06
N PRO A 44 44.67 29.68 3.45
CA PRO A 44 45.93 29.12 3.94
C PRO A 44 47.01 29.03 2.86
N LEU A 45 46.63 28.79 1.60
CA LEU A 45 47.57 28.82 0.47
C LEU A 45 48.11 30.23 0.21
N TRP A 46 47.27 31.25 0.32
CA TRP A 46 47.66 32.66 0.20
C TRP A 46 48.55 33.10 1.35
N LEU A 47 48.27 32.67 2.59
CA LEU A 47 49.14 32.90 3.74
C LEU A 47 50.52 32.22 3.57
N ALA A 48 50.56 31.00 3.03
CA ALA A 48 51.81 30.32 2.71
C ALA A 48 52.59 31.03 1.57
N TYR A 49 51.89 31.54 0.55
CA TYR A 49 52.49 32.32 -0.52
C TYR A 49 53.04 33.66 -0.03
N MET A 50 52.28 34.39 0.80
CA MET A 50 52.73 35.64 1.43
C MET A 50 53.98 35.42 2.28
N ARG A 51 54.06 34.30 3.03
CA ARG A 51 55.29 33.93 3.76
C ARG A 51 56.49 33.85 2.81
N ASP A 52 56.38 33.11 1.72
CA ASP A 52 57.49 32.91 0.78
C ASP A 52 57.87 34.23 0.07
N PHE A 53 56.88 35.09 -0.22
CA PHE A 53 57.09 36.43 -0.76
C PHE A 53 57.86 37.35 0.22
N PHE A 54 57.43 37.44 1.48
CA PHE A 54 58.11 38.27 2.48
C PHE A 54 59.50 37.76 2.85
N LEU A 55 59.74 36.44 2.76
CA LEU A 55 61.08 35.86 2.91
C LEU A 55 62.02 36.26 1.76
N GLN A 56 61.52 36.42 0.54
CA GLN A 56 62.31 36.90 -0.61
C GLN A 56 62.62 38.39 -0.53
N LEU A 57 61.76 39.18 0.11
CA LEU A 57 61.97 40.61 0.38
C LEU A 57 62.96 40.89 1.54
N GLY A 58 63.49 39.84 2.17
CA GLY A 58 64.61 39.96 3.11
C GLY A 58 64.28 40.59 4.46
N ASP A 59 62.99 40.72 4.82
CA ASP A 59 62.58 41.30 6.11
C ASP A 59 62.59 40.23 7.22
N PRO A 60 63.58 40.20 8.15
CA PRO A 60 63.79 39.09 9.08
C PRO A 60 62.92 39.21 10.35
N ARG A 61 62.04 40.21 10.43
CA ARG A 61 61.34 40.61 11.66
C ARG A 61 60.31 39.60 12.17
N TRP A 62 59.96 38.59 11.38
CA TRP A 62 58.94 37.61 11.71
C TRP A 62 59.57 36.23 11.87
N SER A 63 59.56 35.69 13.09
CA SER A 63 60.16 34.39 13.39
C SER A 63 59.38 33.25 12.71
N ARG A 64 60.11 32.29 12.11
CA ARG A 64 59.56 31.06 11.49
C ARG A 64 58.46 30.35 12.30
N PRO A 65 58.52 30.23 13.64
CA PRO A 65 57.47 29.58 14.41
C PRO A 65 56.12 30.33 14.39
N LEU A 66 56.12 31.67 14.33
CA LEU A 66 54.87 32.44 14.35
C LEU A 66 54.04 32.21 13.08
N TRP A 67 54.69 32.20 11.91
CA TRP A 67 54.02 31.91 10.63
C TRP A 67 53.48 30.48 10.54
N LEU A 68 54.26 29.50 11.00
CA LEU A 68 53.82 28.10 11.05
C LEU A 68 52.63 27.93 12.00
N GLY A 69 52.65 28.60 13.15
CA GLY A 69 51.53 28.62 14.10
C GLY A 69 50.26 29.22 13.49
N LEU A 70 50.37 30.30 12.73
CA LEU A 70 49.22 31.01 12.15
C LEU A 70 48.59 30.23 10.98
N VAL A 71 49.41 29.61 10.13
CA VAL A 71 48.94 28.68 9.08
C VAL A 71 48.32 27.44 9.69
N ALA A 72 48.94 26.84 10.71
CA ALA A 72 48.38 25.68 11.40
C ALA A 72 47.06 26.00 12.12
N ALA A 73 46.95 27.17 12.75
CA ALA A 73 45.73 27.61 13.43
C ALA A 73 44.58 27.86 12.44
N THR A 74 44.84 28.52 11.31
CA THR A 74 43.83 28.77 10.26
C THR A 74 43.42 27.47 9.56
N ALA A 75 44.37 26.59 9.25
CA ALA A 75 44.08 25.25 8.70
C ALA A 75 43.29 24.38 9.70
N GLY A 76 43.64 24.43 10.99
CA GLY A 76 42.94 23.71 12.05
C GLY A 76 41.50 24.19 12.26
N LEU A 77 41.28 25.51 12.34
CA LEU A 77 39.94 26.11 12.42
C LEU A 77 39.09 25.70 11.21
N TRP A 78 39.69 25.70 10.02
CA TRP A 78 39.03 25.28 8.80
C TRP A 78 38.71 23.79 8.79
N ALA A 79 39.64 22.94 9.23
CA ALA A 79 39.42 21.50 9.36
C ALA A 79 38.24 21.21 10.30
N VAL A 80 38.11 21.95 11.40
CA VAL A 80 36.97 21.84 12.33
C VAL A 80 35.67 22.31 11.67
N ALA A 81 35.68 23.44 10.95
CA ALA A 81 34.51 23.94 10.23
C ALA A 81 34.05 22.98 9.12
N ALA A 82 34.99 22.43 8.35
CA ALA A 82 34.74 21.44 7.31
C ALA A 82 34.26 20.11 7.91
N TRP A 83 34.86 19.65 9.01
CA TRP A 83 34.38 18.48 9.75
C TRP A 83 32.92 18.66 10.21
N ARG A 84 32.62 19.81 10.83
CA ARG A 84 31.27 20.14 11.27
C ARG A 84 30.30 20.33 10.11
N GLY A 85 30.74 20.83 8.96
CA GLY A 85 29.91 20.98 7.77
C GLY A 85 29.62 19.63 7.10
N PHE A 86 30.66 18.87 6.76
CA PHE A 86 30.53 17.66 5.94
C PHE A 86 30.19 16.43 6.77
N VAL A 87 30.96 16.17 7.83
CA VAL A 87 30.83 14.91 8.59
C VAL A 87 29.58 14.95 9.46
N TRP A 88 29.39 16.03 10.22
CA TRP A 88 28.22 16.13 11.10
C TRP A 88 26.90 16.20 10.32
N GLU A 89 26.84 16.97 9.22
CA GLU A 89 25.62 17.04 8.41
C GLU A 89 25.34 15.71 7.70
N ALA A 90 26.37 15.02 7.17
CA ALA A 90 26.20 13.70 6.58
C ALA A 90 25.71 12.67 7.61
N LEU A 91 26.25 12.66 8.83
CA LEU A 91 25.81 11.78 9.92
C LEU A 91 24.39 12.11 10.37
N ARG A 92 24.06 13.39 10.54
CA ARG A 92 22.70 13.86 10.90
C ARG A 92 21.68 13.45 9.84
N LEU A 93 21.98 13.64 8.56
CA LEU A 93 21.11 13.25 7.45
C LEU A 93 20.99 11.72 7.35
N ARG A 94 22.07 10.98 7.60
CA ARG A 94 22.03 9.51 7.65
C ARG A 94 21.16 9.00 8.81
N GLY A 95 21.26 9.61 9.98
CA GLY A 95 20.42 9.31 11.14
C GLY A 95 18.94 9.57 10.85
N LEU A 96 18.61 10.74 10.30
CA LEU A 96 17.25 11.09 9.91
C LEU A 96 16.71 10.13 8.84
N ALA A 97 17.48 9.83 7.79
CA ALA A 97 17.07 8.91 6.75
C ALA A 97 16.81 7.49 7.25
N ARG A 98 17.60 7.00 8.24
CA ARG A 98 17.35 5.71 8.89
C ARG A 98 16.05 5.74 9.70
N ARG A 99 15.79 6.80 10.46
CA ARG A 99 14.54 6.97 11.22
C ARG A 99 13.33 7.01 10.27
N LEU A 100 13.43 7.76 9.17
CA LEU A 100 12.42 7.79 8.12
C LEU A 100 12.19 6.42 7.48
N ALA A 101 13.26 5.69 7.16
CA ALA A 101 13.13 4.35 6.57
C ALA A 101 12.40 3.38 7.52
N LYS A 102 12.65 3.52 8.84
CA LYS A 102 11.94 2.74 9.87
C LYS A 102 10.47 3.15 9.98
N ALA A 103 10.17 4.45 9.93
CA ALA A 103 8.81 4.98 10.00
C ALA A 103 7.96 4.64 8.75
N LEU A 104 8.58 4.68 7.57
CA LEU A 104 7.97 4.41 6.26
C LEU A 104 8.26 2.99 5.76
N ARG A 105 8.25 2.01 6.68
CA ARG A 105 8.61 0.61 6.38
C ARG A 105 7.78 0.01 5.24
N SER A 106 6.52 0.42 5.10
CA SER A 106 5.60 -0.04 4.05
C SER A 106 6.05 0.29 2.62
N LEU A 107 6.85 1.33 2.44
CA LEU A 107 7.31 1.77 1.11
C LEU A 107 8.64 1.12 0.67
N GLY A 108 9.28 0.32 1.53
CA GLY A 108 10.52 -0.40 1.20
C GLY A 108 11.69 0.52 0.81
N LEU A 109 11.71 1.77 1.29
CA LEU A 109 12.66 2.78 0.87
C LEU A 109 14.06 2.54 1.45
N ALA A 110 15.07 2.41 0.58
CA ALA A 110 16.46 2.31 1.00
C ALA A 110 16.92 3.61 1.71
N PRO A 111 17.58 3.53 2.89
CA PRO A 111 18.04 4.72 3.63
C PRO A 111 18.95 5.65 2.81
N ALA A 112 19.75 5.09 1.89
CA ALA A 112 20.61 5.88 1.00
C ALA A 112 19.80 6.74 0.01
N SER A 113 18.67 6.25 -0.47
CA SER A 113 17.75 6.98 -1.36
C SER A 113 17.04 8.10 -0.61
N LEU A 114 16.54 7.80 0.61
CA LEU A 114 15.94 8.80 1.49
C LEU A 114 16.92 9.91 1.86
N ARG A 115 18.18 9.58 2.18
CA ARG A 115 19.23 10.57 2.46
C ARG A 115 19.41 11.56 1.32
N ARG A 116 19.47 11.08 0.07
CA ARG A 116 19.59 11.94 -1.12
C ARG A 116 18.36 12.82 -1.33
N ALA A 117 17.16 12.29 -1.07
CA ALA A 117 15.93 13.05 -1.20
C ALA A 117 15.83 14.17 -0.14
N VAL A 118 16.13 13.84 1.11
CA VAL A 118 16.11 14.75 2.27
C VAL A 118 17.19 15.82 2.17
N ALA A 119 18.41 15.48 1.70
CA ALA A 119 19.52 16.44 1.61
C ALA A 119 19.21 17.67 0.73
N ASN A 120 18.24 17.55 -0.17
CA ASN A 120 17.83 18.62 -1.08
C ASN A 120 16.62 19.42 -0.58
N LEU A 121 16.08 19.10 0.61
CA LEU A 121 14.96 19.83 1.16
C LEU A 121 15.44 21.10 1.89
N PRO A 122 14.69 22.21 1.79
CA PRO A 122 14.88 23.39 2.64
C PRO A 122 14.90 23.04 4.14
N ARG A 123 15.62 23.83 4.94
CA ARG A 123 15.75 23.61 6.39
C ARG A 123 14.40 23.63 7.11
N ALA A 124 13.43 24.42 6.63
CA ALA A 124 12.08 24.46 7.15
C ALA A 124 11.39 23.08 7.06
N HIS A 125 11.35 22.48 5.86
CA HIS A 125 10.78 21.15 5.67
C HIS A 125 11.55 20.04 6.39
N LEU A 126 12.86 20.21 6.63
CA LEU A 126 13.62 19.28 7.46
C LEU A 126 13.23 19.36 8.94
N ALA A 127 12.84 20.54 9.43
CA ALA A 127 12.34 20.71 10.79
C ALA A 127 10.94 20.10 10.92
N GLU A 128 10.08 20.31 9.93
CA GLU A 128 8.74 19.71 9.83
C GLU A 128 8.80 18.17 9.83
N ILE A 129 9.64 17.56 8.98
CA ILE A 129 9.84 16.10 8.98
C ILE A 129 10.35 15.59 10.32
N LYS A 130 11.18 16.37 11.03
CA LYS A 130 11.64 15.98 12.37
C LYS A 130 10.54 16.04 13.41
N ARG A 131 9.64 17.03 13.32
CA ARG A 131 8.45 17.15 14.17
C ARG A 131 7.55 15.94 13.98
N LEU A 132 7.22 15.63 12.73
CA LEU A 132 6.45 14.44 12.34
C LEU A 132 7.07 13.12 12.83
N LEU A 133 8.40 13.03 12.94
CA LEU A 133 9.09 11.85 13.47
C LEU A 133 9.17 11.80 15.01
N ALA A 134 8.87 12.89 15.68
CA ALA A 134 8.86 13.00 17.15
C ALA A 134 7.44 12.80 17.72
N GLU A 135 6.42 13.13 16.93
CA GLU A 135 5.00 12.92 17.24
C GLU A 135 4.60 11.44 17.17
N ASP A 136 3.36 11.16 17.59
CA ASP A 136 2.77 9.83 17.47
C ASP A 136 2.82 9.35 16.00
N PRO A 137 3.32 8.14 15.72
CA PRO A 137 3.38 7.59 14.37
C PRO A 137 2.04 7.58 13.62
N LEU A 138 0.90 7.50 14.31
CA LEU A 138 -0.42 7.53 13.70
C LEU A 138 -0.78 8.94 13.23
N GLU A 139 -0.61 9.93 14.11
CA GLU A 139 -0.91 11.34 13.83
C GLU A 139 -0.05 11.88 12.69
N ALA A 140 1.25 11.56 12.73
CA ALA A 140 2.19 11.92 11.67
C ALA A 140 1.80 11.34 10.30
N ARG A 141 1.14 10.18 10.25
CA ARG A 141 0.65 9.59 8.99
C ARG A 141 -0.58 10.34 8.47
N PHE A 142 -1.46 10.80 9.35
CA PHE A 142 -2.60 11.61 8.95
C PHE A 142 -2.15 12.97 8.40
N GLU A 143 -1.24 13.68 9.07
CA GLU A 143 -0.69 14.94 8.56
C GLU A 143 -0.02 14.78 7.18
N LEU A 144 0.75 13.70 6.99
CA LEU A 144 1.38 13.39 5.71
C LEU A 144 0.36 13.05 4.61
N PHE A 145 -0.75 12.42 4.97
CA PHE A 145 -1.82 12.10 4.05
C PHE A 145 -2.64 13.34 3.69
N GLU A 146 -2.97 14.22 4.64
CA GLU A 146 -3.60 15.52 4.38
C GLU A 146 -2.74 16.37 3.44
N SER A 147 -1.44 16.46 3.72
CA SER A 147 -0.49 17.14 2.85
C SER A 147 -0.50 16.56 1.42
N LEU A 148 -0.65 15.23 1.27
CA LEU A 148 -0.80 14.59 -0.03
C LEU A 148 -2.09 15.02 -0.74
N LEU A 149 -3.20 15.10 -0.02
CA LEU A 149 -4.48 15.55 -0.56
C LEU A 149 -4.45 17.01 -0.99
N GLU A 150 -3.83 17.88 -0.20
CA GLU A 150 -3.61 19.29 -0.57
C GLU A 150 -2.78 19.40 -1.87
N ALA A 151 -1.71 18.62 -1.97
CA ALA A 151 -0.90 18.57 -3.19
C ALA A 151 -1.70 18.04 -4.40
N MET A 152 -2.61 17.09 -4.19
CA MET A 152 -3.52 16.60 -5.24
C MET A 152 -4.54 17.66 -5.65
N ARG A 153 -5.12 18.40 -4.70
CA ARG A 153 -6.03 19.53 -4.97
C ARG A 153 -5.35 20.60 -5.80
N ALA A 154 -4.12 20.97 -5.44
CA ALA A 154 -3.30 21.91 -6.23
C ALA A 154 -2.99 21.39 -7.65
N ALA A 155 -3.00 20.08 -7.87
CA ALA A 155 -2.84 19.46 -9.18
C ALA A 155 -4.16 19.34 -9.98
N GLY A 156 -5.30 19.79 -9.43
CA GLY A 156 -6.60 19.79 -10.09
C GLY A 156 -7.50 18.60 -9.78
N TYR A 157 -7.12 17.74 -8.81
CA TYR A 157 -7.98 16.64 -8.36
C TYR A 157 -8.96 17.13 -7.28
N ALA A 158 -10.25 16.84 -7.44
CA ALA A 158 -11.26 17.18 -6.42
C ALA A 158 -11.12 16.32 -5.14
N GLY A 159 -10.64 15.08 -5.28
CA GLY A 159 -10.46 14.15 -4.18
C GLY A 159 -10.02 12.77 -4.67
N ALA A 160 -10.05 11.79 -3.77
CA ALA A 160 -9.73 10.39 -4.07
C ALA A 160 -10.79 9.43 -3.52
N ILE A 161 -11.01 8.31 -4.20
CA ILE A 161 -11.79 7.19 -3.67
C ILE A 161 -10.85 6.00 -3.53
N VAL A 162 -10.76 5.44 -2.33
CA VAL A 162 -9.95 4.27 -2.01
C VAL A 162 -10.88 3.08 -1.82
N VAL A 163 -10.80 2.12 -2.73
CA VAL A 163 -11.49 0.84 -2.63
C VAL A 163 -10.54 -0.19 -2.06
N VAL A 164 -10.91 -0.80 -0.94
CA VAL A 164 -10.20 -1.91 -0.33
C VAL A 164 -11.02 -3.16 -0.59
N ASP A 165 -10.48 -4.07 -1.39
CA ASP A 165 -11.10 -5.36 -1.73
C ASP A 165 -10.06 -6.47 -1.52
N ARG A 166 -10.52 -7.72 -1.35
CA ARG A 166 -9.68 -8.93 -1.25
C ARG A 166 -8.56 -8.84 -0.20
N VAL A 167 -8.89 -8.35 0.99
CA VAL A 167 -7.94 -8.27 2.12
C VAL A 167 -7.39 -9.64 2.53
N ASP A 168 -8.11 -10.71 2.21
CA ASP A 168 -7.74 -12.11 2.46
C ASP A 168 -6.63 -12.65 1.53
N GLU A 169 -6.48 -12.12 0.31
CA GLU A 169 -5.62 -12.71 -0.74
C GLU A 169 -4.11 -12.45 -0.58
N PRO A 170 -3.63 -11.27 -0.14
CA PRO A 170 -2.20 -11.01 -0.03
C PRO A 170 -1.48 -12.02 0.86
N VAL A 171 -0.31 -12.48 0.41
CA VAL A 171 0.53 -13.49 1.12
C VAL A 171 0.89 -13.09 2.56
N ALA A 172 0.92 -11.79 2.86
CA ALA A 172 1.15 -11.32 4.22
C ALA A 172 0.04 -11.74 5.19
N VAL A 173 -1.21 -11.83 4.70
CA VAL A 173 -2.40 -12.17 5.45
C VAL A 173 -2.76 -13.65 5.25
N SER A 174 -2.78 -14.13 4.00
CA SER A 174 -3.11 -15.52 3.64
C SER A 174 -4.43 -16.00 4.24
N GLY A 175 -5.45 -15.14 4.24
CA GLY A 175 -6.78 -15.44 4.78
C GLY A 175 -6.84 -15.67 6.29
N ASP A 176 -5.80 -15.30 7.04
CA ASP A 176 -5.78 -15.36 8.51
C ASP A 176 -6.62 -14.21 9.12
N PRO A 177 -7.75 -14.49 9.83
CA PRO A 177 -8.62 -13.48 10.41
C PRO A 177 -7.90 -12.51 11.34
N ASP A 178 -6.92 -13.00 12.11
CA ASP A 178 -6.20 -12.15 13.06
C ASP A 178 -5.29 -11.16 12.33
N ARG A 179 -4.68 -11.58 11.22
CA ARG A 179 -3.87 -10.69 10.37
C ARG A 179 -4.73 -9.73 9.57
N MET A 180 -5.88 -10.19 9.08
CA MET A 180 -6.87 -9.33 8.43
C MET A 180 -7.34 -8.25 9.41
N ARG A 181 -7.66 -8.63 10.65
CA ARG A 181 -8.05 -7.71 11.71
C ARG A 181 -6.95 -6.70 12.01
N ALA A 182 -5.70 -7.15 12.17
CA ALA A 182 -4.56 -6.28 12.41
C ALA A 182 -4.33 -5.23 11.30
N PHE A 183 -4.72 -5.55 10.07
CA PHE A 183 -4.67 -4.60 8.95
C PHE A 183 -5.87 -3.65 8.89
N VAL A 184 -7.09 -4.18 9.09
CA VAL A 184 -8.34 -3.42 8.87
C VAL A 184 -8.68 -2.52 10.05
N TRP A 185 -8.47 -2.95 11.29
CA TRP A 185 -8.91 -2.19 12.47
C TRP A 185 -8.32 -0.79 12.57
N PRO A 186 -7.01 -0.58 12.28
CA PRO A 186 -6.44 0.76 12.25
C PRO A 186 -7.10 1.70 11.22
N LEU A 187 -7.74 1.16 10.19
CA LEU A 187 -8.47 1.93 9.18
C LEU A 187 -9.88 2.32 9.67
N LEU A 188 -10.42 1.62 10.68
CA LEU A 188 -11.72 1.91 11.29
C LEU A 188 -11.62 3.03 12.35
N ASN A 189 -10.76 4.02 12.10
CA ASN A 189 -10.64 5.20 12.94
C ASN A 189 -11.49 6.33 12.36
N ASN A 190 -12.33 6.97 13.18
CA ASN A 190 -13.19 8.05 12.72
C ASN A 190 -12.42 9.22 12.10
N LYS A 191 -11.25 9.58 12.63
CA LYS A 191 -10.41 10.63 12.05
C LYS A 191 -9.99 10.28 10.63
N PHE A 192 -9.64 9.02 10.37
CA PHE A 192 -9.25 8.55 9.05
C PHE A 192 -10.44 8.50 8.08
N LEU A 193 -11.59 8.03 8.54
CA LEU A 193 -12.78 7.86 7.69
C LEU A 193 -13.50 9.18 7.40
N GLN A 194 -13.30 10.23 8.21
CA GLN A 194 -13.88 11.56 8.02
C GLN A 194 -12.93 12.56 7.35
N MET A 195 -11.78 12.11 6.83
CA MET A 195 -10.84 13.00 6.16
C MET A 195 -11.45 13.65 4.92
N GLU A 196 -11.28 14.96 4.80
CA GLU A 196 -11.90 15.72 3.72
C GLU A 196 -11.23 15.45 2.37
N GLY A 197 -12.04 15.20 1.33
CA GLY A 197 -11.54 14.94 -0.03
C GLY A 197 -11.08 13.49 -0.27
N VAL A 198 -11.39 12.57 0.64
CA VAL A 198 -11.21 11.12 0.42
C VAL A 198 -12.47 10.34 0.81
N GLY A 199 -12.88 9.42 -0.06
CA GLY A 199 -13.90 8.42 0.23
C GLY A 199 -13.27 7.04 0.39
N PHE A 200 -13.68 6.30 1.42
CA PHE A 200 -13.25 4.92 1.62
C PHE A 200 -14.40 3.96 1.36
N LYS A 201 -14.16 2.91 0.57
CA LYS A 201 -15.08 1.78 0.38
C LYS A 201 -14.37 0.49 0.76
N LEU A 202 -14.69 -0.02 1.94
CA LEU A 202 -14.08 -1.22 2.51
C LEU A 202 -14.97 -2.43 2.23
N LEU A 203 -14.60 -3.25 1.24
CA LEU A 203 -15.25 -4.52 0.93
C LEU A 203 -14.54 -5.62 1.72
N LEU A 204 -15.02 -5.85 2.95
CA LEU A 204 -14.37 -6.72 3.91
C LEU A 204 -14.89 -8.18 3.81
N PRO A 205 -14.02 -9.19 4.00
CA PRO A 205 -14.43 -10.58 4.07
C PRO A 205 -15.42 -10.88 5.20
N ILE A 206 -16.26 -11.90 5.02
CA ILE A 206 -17.34 -12.27 5.95
C ILE A 206 -16.82 -12.66 7.35
N GLU A 207 -15.60 -13.20 7.41
CA GLU A 207 -14.92 -13.61 8.64
C GLU A 207 -14.71 -12.42 9.58
N LEU A 208 -14.46 -11.23 9.03
CA LEU A 208 -14.26 -10.01 9.81
C LEU A 208 -15.56 -9.48 10.41
N ARG A 209 -16.73 -9.82 9.85
CA ARG A 209 -18.02 -9.39 10.38
C ARG A 209 -18.21 -9.86 11.81
N HIS A 210 -17.95 -11.14 12.08
CA HIS A 210 -18.09 -11.70 13.41
C HIS A 210 -17.11 -11.07 14.40
N ALA A 211 -15.87 -10.82 13.98
CA ALA A 211 -14.87 -10.13 14.79
C ALA A 211 -15.32 -8.69 15.12
N LEU A 212 -15.86 -7.96 14.14
CA LEU A 212 -16.36 -6.60 14.33
C LEU A 212 -17.53 -6.55 15.31
N MET A 213 -18.51 -7.44 15.18
CA MET A 213 -19.69 -7.46 16.05
C MET A 213 -19.39 -7.87 17.50
N ARG A 214 -18.23 -8.47 17.75
CA ARG A 214 -17.75 -8.83 19.10
C ARG A 214 -16.91 -7.74 19.75
N GLU A 215 -16.65 -6.64 19.06
CA GLU A 215 -15.88 -5.53 19.62
C GLU A 215 -16.61 -4.80 20.75
N SER A 216 -15.83 -4.07 21.54
CA SER A 216 -16.35 -3.28 22.65
C SER A 216 -17.24 -2.12 22.17
N SER A 217 -18.21 -1.73 23.00
CA SER A 217 -19.01 -0.51 22.75
C SER A 217 -18.14 0.74 22.58
N ALA A 218 -17.02 0.82 23.31
CA ALA A 218 -16.04 1.91 23.19
C ALA A 218 -15.45 1.99 21.77
N PHE A 219 -15.13 0.84 21.15
CA PHE A 219 -14.63 0.79 19.78
C PHE A 219 -15.68 1.30 18.77
N PHE A 220 -16.94 0.87 18.90
CA PHE A 220 -18.02 1.35 18.03
C PHE A 220 -18.26 2.86 18.15
N GLN A 221 -18.15 3.40 19.38
CA GLN A 221 -18.25 4.84 19.63
C GLN A 221 -17.05 5.62 19.05
N GLU A 222 -15.83 5.10 19.18
CA GLU A 222 -14.63 5.72 18.64
C GLU A 222 -14.64 5.71 17.11
N ALA A 223 -14.99 4.57 16.50
CA ALA A 223 -15.08 4.42 15.06
C ALA A 223 -16.29 5.14 14.45
N ARG A 224 -17.31 5.48 15.25
CA ARG A 224 -18.60 6.08 14.84
C ARG A 224 -19.24 5.35 13.66
N LEU A 225 -19.21 4.02 13.70
CA LEU A 225 -19.77 3.15 12.66
C LEU A 225 -21.27 3.35 12.48
N ASP A 226 -21.96 3.85 13.52
CA ASP A 226 -23.38 4.25 13.51
C ASP A 226 -23.68 5.38 12.52
N LYS A 227 -22.71 6.28 12.29
CA LYS A 227 -22.86 7.43 11.38
C LYS A 227 -22.18 7.21 10.04
N GLN A 228 -21.49 6.09 9.89
CA GLN A 228 -20.92 5.67 8.64
C GLN A 228 -21.93 4.77 7.91
N ALA A 229 -21.86 4.73 6.58
CA ALA A 229 -22.70 3.86 5.78
C ALA A 229 -22.21 2.40 5.87
N LEU A 230 -22.36 1.78 7.05
CA LEU A 230 -22.01 0.38 7.28
C LEU A 230 -23.08 -0.53 6.66
N ILE A 231 -22.67 -1.36 5.71
CA ILE A 231 -23.50 -2.43 5.16
C ILE A 231 -22.98 -3.74 5.76
N GLU A 232 -23.75 -4.31 6.70
CA GLU A 232 -23.32 -5.51 7.44
C GLU A 232 -23.12 -6.73 6.53
N GLN A 233 -23.95 -6.87 5.50
CA GLN A 233 -23.88 -7.98 4.56
C GLN A 233 -24.42 -7.56 3.19
N LEU A 234 -23.63 -7.82 2.15
CA LEU A 234 -24.12 -7.80 0.78
C LEU A 234 -24.85 -9.13 0.51
N ALA A 235 -26.18 -9.09 0.47
CA ALA A 235 -27.00 -10.27 0.21
C ALA A 235 -27.33 -10.39 -1.28
N TRP A 236 -27.12 -11.59 -1.83
CA TRP A 236 -27.60 -11.96 -3.16
C TRP A 236 -28.79 -12.90 -3.01
N THR A 237 -29.82 -12.69 -3.83
CA THR A 237 -30.99 -13.59 -3.85
C THR A 237 -30.69 -14.83 -4.68
N GLY A 238 -31.34 -15.96 -4.38
CA GLY A 238 -31.19 -17.18 -5.17
C GLY A 238 -31.45 -16.97 -6.67
N ALA A 239 -32.45 -16.16 -7.02
CA ALA A 239 -32.75 -15.81 -8.41
C ALA A 239 -31.61 -15.05 -9.10
N THR A 240 -31.04 -14.02 -8.45
CA THR A 240 -29.90 -13.28 -9.03
C THR A 240 -28.64 -14.13 -9.17
N LEU A 241 -28.41 -15.06 -8.23
CA LEU A 241 -27.33 -16.04 -8.33
C LEU A 241 -27.56 -17.02 -9.48
N TYR A 242 -28.79 -17.51 -9.64
CA TYR A 242 -29.18 -18.39 -10.75
C TYR A 242 -28.94 -17.70 -12.11
N ASP A 243 -29.36 -16.45 -12.25
CA ASP A 243 -29.14 -15.66 -13.47
C ASP A 243 -27.65 -15.41 -13.73
N LEU A 244 -26.86 -15.15 -12.69
CA LEU A 244 -25.41 -15.00 -12.78
C LEU A 244 -24.73 -16.29 -13.24
N CYS A 245 -25.14 -17.44 -12.70
CA CYS A 245 -24.63 -18.75 -13.12
C CYS A 245 -24.96 -19.03 -14.59
N ASN A 246 -26.19 -18.76 -15.04
CA ASN A 246 -26.57 -18.87 -16.44
C ASN A 246 -25.79 -17.92 -17.35
N ALA A 247 -25.56 -16.68 -16.92
CA ALA A 247 -24.76 -15.73 -17.68
C ALA A 247 -23.30 -16.22 -17.84
N ARG A 248 -22.73 -16.84 -16.80
CA ARG A 248 -21.39 -17.43 -16.88
C ARG A 248 -21.33 -18.67 -17.75
N LEU A 249 -22.33 -19.55 -17.66
CA LEU A 249 -22.42 -20.73 -18.52
C LEU A 249 -22.51 -20.32 -19.99
N ARG A 250 -23.38 -19.34 -20.31
CA ARG A 250 -23.48 -18.74 -21.64
C ARG A 250 -22.17 -18.13 -22.14
N ALA A 251 -21.43 -17.45 -21.27
CA ALA A 251 -20.15 -16.83 -21.63
C ALA A 251 -19.03 -17.87 -21.87
N ALA A 252 -19.09 -19.02 -21.21
CA ALA A 252 -18.14 -20.11 -21.38
C ALA A 252 -18.55 -21.09 -22.50
N TRP A 253 -19.78 -20.99 -22.99
CA TRP A 253 -20.29 -21.85 -24.04
C TRP A 253 -19.76 -21.41 -25.40
N ALA A 254 -19.12 -22.34 -26.11
CA ALA A 254 -18.75 -22.19 -27.50
C ALA A 254 -19.68 -23.07 -28.34
N PRO A 255 -20.37 -22.52 -29.36
CA PRO A 255 -21.18 -23.33 -30.26
C PRO A 255 -20.29 -24.30 -31.03
N ASP A 256 -20.72 -25.56 -31.11
CA ASP A 256 -20.03 -26.58 -31.89
C ASP A 256 -20.43 -26.46 -33.35
N GLU A 257 -19.61 -25.78 -34.15
CA GLU A 257 -19.82 -25.54 -35.59
C GLU A 257 -19.99 -26.84 -36.39
N SER A 258 -19.48 -27.97 -35.88
CA SER A 258 -19.54 -29.28 -36.56
C SER A 258 -20.94 -29.90 -36.58
N LYS A 259 -21.86 -29.44 -35.72
CA LYS A 259 -23.19 -30.02 -35.53
C LYS A 259 -24.33 -29.32 -36.30
N GLY A 260 -24.02 -28.37 -37.18
CA GLY A 260 -24.92 -27.93 -38.27
C GLY A 260 -26.34 -27.51 -37.88
N GLY A 261 -26.51 -26.84 -36.73
CA GLY A 261 -27.82 -26.37 -36.26
C GLY A 261 -27.73 -25.18 -35.32
N GLU A 262 -28.82 -24.42 -35.20
CA GLU A 262 -28.98 -23.33 -34.24
C GLU A 262 -29.02 -23.90 -32.82
N GLN A 263 -27.86 -24.02 -32.18
CA GLN A 263 -27.76 -24.49 -30.81
C GLN A 263 -28.12 -23.35 -29.87
N ALA A 264 -29.11 -23.55 -29.02
CA ALA A 264 -29.35 -22.65 -27.89
C ALA A 264 -28.28 -22.89 -26.82
N PRO A 265 -27.80 -21.84 -26.14
CA PRO A 265 -26.85 -22.04 -25.05
C PRO A 265 -27.52 -22.83 -23.91
N PRO A 266 -26.78 -23.76 -23.27
CA PRO A 266 -27.31 -24.52 -22.15
C PRO A 266 -27.63 -23.59 -20.98
N THR A 267 -28.68 -23.93 -20.27
CA THR A 267 -29.05 -23.32 -18.98
C THR A 267 -28.53 -24.18 -17.83
N LEU A 268 -28.52 -23.62 -16.62
CA LEU A 268 -28.04 -24.30 -15.43
C LEU A 268 -28.85 -25.57 -15.12
N VAL A 269 -30.16 -25.57 -15.38
CA VAL A 269 -31.04 -26.73 -15.18
C VAL A 269 -30.64 -27.89 -16.08
N ASP A 270 -30.13 -27.63 -17.28
CA ASP A 270 -29.77 -28.66 -18.26
C ASP A 270 -28.58 -29.53 -17.82
N LEU A 271 -27.82 -29.08 -16.80
CA LEU A 271 -26.74 -29.84 -16.18
C LEU A 271 -27.22 -30.88 -15.17
N PHE A 272 -28.46 -30.76 -14.69
CA PHE A 272 -29.05 -31.64 -13.70
C PHE A 272 -30.07 -32.60 -14.34
N ASP A 273 -30.39 -33.65 -13.61
CA ASP A 273 -31.37 -34.65 -14.04
C ASP A 273 -32.80 -34.10 -13.94
N GLU A 274 -33.77 -34.78 -14.57
CA GLU A 274 -35.15 -34.28 -14.74
C GLU A 274 -35.90 -34.14 -13.41
N ASP A 275 -35.40 -34.78 -12.35
CA ASP A 275 -35.89 -34.72 -10.98
C ASP A 275 -35.45 -33.45 -10.22
N VAL A 276 -34.59 -32.61 -10.82
CA VAL A 276 -34.15 -31.32 -10.28
C VAL A 276 -34.83 -30.19 -11.04
N HIS A 277 -35.69 -29.45 -10.34
CA HIS A 277 -36.37 -28.31 -10.95
C HIS A 277 -35.59 -27.00 -10.74
N LYS A 278 -35.92 -25.99 -11.55
CA LYS A 278 -35.36 -24.64 -11.44
C LYS A 278 -35.47 -24.07 -10.01
N GLN A 279 -36.59 -24.33 -9.33
CA GLN A 279 -36.82 -23.85 -7.97
C GLN A 279 -35.85 -24.51 -6.97
N ASP A 280 -35.60 -25.81 -7.09
CA ASP A 280 -34.64 -26.51 -6.23
C ASP A 280 -33.23 -25.89 -6.31
N LEU A 281 -32.82 -25.47 -7.52
CA LEU A 281 -31.55 -24.79 -7.75
C LEU A 281 -31.53 -23.37 -7.17
N ILE A 282 -32.61 -22.60 -7.34
CA ILE A 282 -32.73 -21.26 -6.76
C ILE A 282 -32.63 -21.33 -5.23
N ASP A 283 -33.34 -22.27 -4.61
CA ASP A 283 -33.35 -22.48 -3.16
C ASP A 283 -31.97 -22.94 -2.66
N ALA A 284 -31.28 -23.79 -3.42
CA ALA A 284 -29.91 -24.21 -3.11
C ALA A 284 -28.90 -23.05 -3.20
N LEU A 285 -29.03 -22.21 -4.23
CA LEU A 285 -28.15 -21.05 -4.43
C LEU A 285 -28.40 -19.95 -3.39
N GLU A 286 -29.63 -19.74 -2.95
CA GLU A 286 -29.97 -18.77 -1.91
C GLU A 286 -29.19 -19.04 -0.59
N GLN A 287 -29.01 -20.32 -0.24
CA GLN A 287 -28.24 -20.70 0.95
C GLN A 287 -26.76 -20.31 0.87
N MET A 288 -26.21 -20.12 -0.33
CA MET A 288 -24.81 -19.77 -0.54
C MET A 288 -24.53 -18.28 -0.25
N ARG A 289 -25.54 -17.42 -0.29
CA ARG A 289 -25.52 -15.96 0.00
C ARG A 289 -24.60 -15.09 -0.89
N GLN A 290 -23.55 -15.66 -1.47
CA GLN A 290 -22.53 -14.95 -2.26
C GLN A 290 -22.22 -15.70 -3.56
N PRO A 291 -21.87 -14.98 -4.65
CA PRO A 291 -21.49 -15.58 -5.92
C PRO A 291 -20.34 -16.59 -5.81
N ARG A 292 -19.33 -16.31 -4.98
CA ARG A 292 -18.16 -17.19 -4.81
C ARG A 292 -18.57 -18.58 -4.30
N ASP A 293 -19.48 -18.64 -3.34
CA ASP A 293 -19.92 -19.90 -2.76
C ASP A 293 -20.93 -20.63 -3.66
N ALA A 294 -21.75 -19.89 -4.42
CA ALA A 294 -22.58 -20.45 -5.50
C ALA A 294 -21.73 -21.19 -6.54
N PHE A 295 -20.61 -20.62 -7.00
CA PHE A 295 -19.73 -21.31 -7.94
C PHE A 295 -18.99 -22.49 -7.32
N LYS A 296 -18.61 -22.43 -6.04
CA LYS A 296 -18.03 -23.57 -5.32
C LYS A 296 -19.02 -24.73 -5.18
N LEU A 297 -20.29 -24.43 -4.89
CA LEU A 297 -21.37 -25.42 -4.86
C LEU A 297 -21.46 -26.15 -6.20
N LEU A 298 -21.58 -25.41 -7.30
CA LEU A 298 -21.66 -26.01 -8.65
C LEU A 298 -20.42 -26.81 -9.01
N TYR A 299 -19.23 -26.27 -8.72
CA TYR A 299 -17.96 -26.97 -8.95
C TYR A 299 -17.90 -28.29 -8.19
N GLN A 300 -18.29 -28.29 -6.93
CA GLN A 300 -18.30 -29.50 -6.11
C GLN A 300 -19.37 -30.49 -6.57
N CYS A 301 -20.55 -30.04 -7.01
CA CYS A 301 -21.56 -30.93 -7.61
C CYS A 301 -20.99 -31.66 -8.84
N MET A 302 -20.30 -30.95 -9.73
CA MET A 302 -19.65 -31.57 -10.89
C MET A 302 -18.55 -32.56 -10.48
N GLN A 303 -17.70 -32.16 -9.52
CA GLN A 303 -16.62 -33.01 -9.05
C GLN A 303 -17.14 -34.31 -8.40
N GLU A 304 -18.15 -34.20 -7.55
CA GLU A 304 -18.78 -35.33 -6.86
C GLU A 304 -19.50 -36.25 -7.85
N HIS A 305 -20.15 -35.69 -8.86
CA HIS A 305 -20.78 -36.47 -9.94
C HIS A 305 -19.74 -37.26 -10.75
N CYS A 306 -18.69 -36.58 -11.23
CA CYS A 306 -17.62 -37.22 -12.01
C CYS A 306 -16.87 -38.30 -11.21
N ALA A 307 -16.80 -38.19 -9.88
CA ALA A 307 -16.18 -39.20 -9.04
C ALA A 307 -17.02 -40.49 -8.90
N ARG A 308 -18.33 -40.42 -9.18
CA ARG A 308 -19.28 -41.55 -9.01
C ARG A 308 -19.62 -42.27 -10.32
N VAL A 309 -19.33 -41.67 -11.47
CA VAL A 309 -19.66 -42.20 -12.79
C VAL A 309 -18.43 -42.81 -13.45
N THR A 310 -18.58 -43.98 -14.04
CA THR A 310 -17.52 -44.63 -14.85
C THR A 310 -17.74 -44.37 -16.34
N ASN A 311 -16.68 -44.50 -17.13
CA ASN A 311 -16.76 -44.33 -18.60
C ASN A 311 -17.67 -45.39 -19.26
N ASP A 312 -17.84 -46.55 -18.64
CA ASP A 312 -18.60 -47.68 -19.20
C ASP A 312 -20.12 -47.49 -19.10
N ALA A 313 -20.59 -46.67 -18.16
CA ALA A 313 -22.01 -46.34 -17.96
C ALA A 313 -22.15 -44.82 -17.74
N PRO A 314 -21.97 -44.01 -18.80
CA PRO A 314 -21.90 -42.57 -18.65
C PRO A 314 -23.26 -41.96 -18.34
N VAL A 315 -23.37 -41.35 -17.16
CA VAL A 315 -24.49 -40.49 -16.78
C VAL A 315 -24.03 -39.04 -16.91
N TRP A 316 -24.63 -38.30 -17.86
CA TRP A 316 -24.20 -36.95 -18.20
C TRP A 316 -24.86 -35.83 -17.38
N ARG A 317 -25.96 -36.15 -16.69
CA ARG A 317 -26.73 -35.22 -15.86
C ARG A 317 -26.51 -35.50 -14.38
N ILE A 318 -26.43 -34.44 -13.58
CA ILE A 318 -26.20 -34.54 -12.13
C ILE A 318 -27.53 -34.89 -11.43
N PRO A 319 -27.62 -36.04 -10.71
CA PRO A 319 -28.84 -36.46 -10.05
C PRO A 319 -29.14 -35.64 -8.79
N ARG A 320 -30.42 -35.53 -8.41
CA ARG A 320 -30.88 -34.75 -7.24
C ARG A 320 -30.15 -35.06 -5.94
N HIS A 321 -29.85 -36.33 -5.68
CA HIS A 321 -29.19 -36.74 -4.44
C HIS A 321 -27.77 -36.14 -4.28
N VAL A 322 -27.05 -35.89 -5.40
CA VAL A 322 -25.75 -35.22 -5.37
C VAL A 322 -25.93 -33.75 -5.00
N LEU A 323 -26.89 -33.07 -5.63
CA LEU A 323 -27.21 -31.68 -5.32
C LEU A 323 -27.56 -31.50 -3.84
N GLU A 324 -28.45 -32.34 -3.29
CA GLU A 324 -28.88 -32.24 -1.89
C GLU A 324 -27.73 -32.48 -0.91
N THR A 325 -26.86 -33.46 -1.20
CA THR A 325 -25.69 -33.77 -0.38
C THR A 325 -24.70 -32.61 -0.35
N VAL A 326 -24.31 -32.10 -1.53
CA VAL A 326 -23.35 -30.99 -1.63
C VAL A 326 -23.95 -29.70 -1.10
N ARG A 327 -25.25 -29.43 -1.35
CA ARG A 327 -25.97 -28.28 -0.78
C ARG A 327 -25.85 -28.27 0.73
N ARG A 328 -26.13 -29.40 1.40
CA ARG A 328 -26.04 -29.51 2.87
C ARG A 328 -24.64 -29.18 3.38
N MET A 329 -23.61 -29.79 2.77
CA MET A 329 -22.21 -29.55 3.15
C MET A 329 -21.80 -28.09 2.96
N GLN A 330 -22.14 -27.48 1.82
CA GLN A 330 -21.79 -26.09 1.53
C GLN A 330 -22.57 -25.10 2.39
N ALA A 331 -23.85 -25.35 2.64
CA ALA A 331 -24.67 -24.51 3.50
C ALA A 331 -24.13 -24.51 4.94
N GLU A 332 -23.76 -25.68 5.47
CA GLU A 332 -23.09 -25.80 6.77
C GLU A 332 -21.77 -25.03 6.80
N ARG A 333 -20.93 -25.18 5.76
CA ARG A 333 -19.67 -24.44 5.61
C ARG A 333 -19.87 -22.92 5.67
N VAL A 334 -20.84 -22.40 4.90
CA VAL A 334 -21.15 -20.96 4.86
C VAL A 334 -21.69 -20.48 6.21
N GLN A 335 -22.52 -21.26 6.88
CA GLN A 335 -23.03 -20.93 8.21
C GLN A 335 -21.91 -20.89 9.28
N LEU A 336 -20.97 -21.84 9.23
CA LEU A 336 -19.81 -21.86 10.13
C LEU A 336 -18.93 -20.63 9.91
N LEU A 337 -18.63 -20.28 8.64
CA LEU A 337 -17.86 -19.09 8.30
C LEU A 337 -18.55 -17.80 8.76
N ALA A 338 -19.87 -17.70 8.60
CA ALA A 338 -20.65 -16.56 9.09
C ALA A 338 -20.63 -16.42 10.62
N ARG A 339 -20.36 -17.51 11.35
CA ARG A 339 -20.14 -17.55 12.81
C ARG A 339 -18.67 -17.40 13.20
N GLY A 340 -17.77 -17.19 12.24
CA GLY A 340 -16.33 -17.09 12.47
C GLY A 340 -15.65 -18.42 12.82
N VAL A 341 -16.30 -19.56 12.58
CA VAL A 341 -15.73 -20.90 12.79
C VAL A 341 -15.14 -21.39 11.47
N ARG A 342 -13.87 -21.78 11.48
CA ARG A 342 -13.24 -22.40 10.31
C ARG A 342 -13.72 -23.85 10.17
N PRO A 343 -14.18 -24.27 8.98
CA PRO A 343 -14.28 -25.69 8.64
C PRO A 343 -12.87 -26.29 8.72
N ALA A 344 -12.74 -27.44 9.38
CA ALA A 344 -11.47 -28.16 9.52
C ALA A 344 -10.95 -28.68 8.16
#